data_AF-A0A7X7QW67-F1
#
_entry.id   AF-A0A7X7QW67-F1
#
_cell.length_a   1.000
_cell.length_b   1.000
_cell.length_c   1.000
_cell.angle_alpha   90.00
_cell.angle_beta   90.00
_cell.angle_gamma   90.00
#
_symmetry.space_group_name_H-M   'P 1'
#
loop_
_entity.id
_entity.type
_entity.pdbx_description
1 polymer ?
#
loop_
_entity_poly.entity_id
_entity_poly.type
_entity_poly.pdbx_seq_one_letter_code
_entity_poly.pdbx_strand_id
1 'polypeptide(L)'
;MSIFKRRKKGKWIITAIFAVLLVFLIIFVGNMIYSQITNKVPSFFGYSVMNIISTSMEPQIPENTFILIKKADPADLKVGDVITFYSKDPTIRGLPNTHRITDIRIENGNFVFITKGDANA
;
A
#
# COMPACT_ATOMS: atom_id res chain seq x y z
N MET A 1 56.09 -10.26 4.63
CA MET A 1 55.47 -9.18 3.82
C MET A 1 54.02 -9.52 3.43
N SER A 2 53.08 -9.64 4.38
CA SER A 2 51.65 -9.95 4.05
C SER A 2 50.59 -9.19 4.86
N ILE A 3 50.98 -8.48 5.93
CA ILE A 3 50.05 -7.83 6.88
C ILE A 3 49.40 -6.56 6.29
N PHE A 4 50.12 -5.82 5.43
CA PHE A 4 49.61 -4.58 4.84
C PHE A 4 48.52 -4.78 3.77
N LYS A 5 48.50 -5.93 3.08
CA LYS A 5 47.53 -6.22 2.01
C LYS A 5 46.13 -6.52 2.56
N ARG A 6 46.04 -7.04 3.80
CA ARG A 6 44.79 -7.39 4.50
C ARG A 6 43.99 -6.14 4.93
N ARG A 7 44.68 -5.09 5.42
CA ARG A 7 44.05 -3.81 5.83
C ARG A 7 43.40 -3.04 4.67
N LYS A 8 43.99 -3.08 3.47
CA LYS A 8 43.37 -2.45 2.28
C LYS A 8 42.09 -3.20 1.89
N LYS A 9 42.12 -4.53 1.77
CA LYS A 9 40.94 -5.32 1.38
C LYS A 9 39.73 -5.12 2.32
N GLY A 10 39.95 -5.04 3.64
CA GLY A 10 38.88 -4.77 4.60
C GLY A 10 38.21 -3.41 4.41
N LYS A 11 38.98 -2.35 4.12
CA LYS A 11 38.42 -1.02 3.80
C LYS A 11 37.54 -1.07 2.55
N TRP A 12 37.97 -1.78 1.50
CA TRP A 12 37.19 -1.91 0.26
C TRP A 12 35.88 -2.69 0.46
N ILE A 13 35.89 -3.73 1.29
CA ILE A 13 34.68 -4.49 1.64
C ILE A 13 33.71 -3.59 2.41
N ILE A 14 34.19 -2.85 3.41
CA ILE A 14 33.36 -1.92 4.19
C ILE A 14 32.78 -0.81 3.30
N THR A 15 33.60 -0.22 2.42
CA THR A 15 33.13 0.78 1.46
C THR A 15 32.09 0.21 0.50
N ALA A 16 32.28 -1.03 0.01
CA ALA A 16 31.30 -1.69 -0.85
C ALA A 16 29.98 -1.96 -0.13
N ILE A 17 30.01 -2.48 1.10
CA ILE A 17 28.81 -2.69 1.92
C ILE A 17 28.08 -1.36 2.17
N PHE A 18 28.82 -0.31 2.53
CA PHE A 18 28.25 1.01 2.78
C PHE A 18 27.63 1.61 1.52
N ALA A 19 28.29 1.47 0.37
CA ALA A 19 27.76 1.91 -0.92
C ALA A 19 26.47 1.16 -1.28
N VAL A 20 26.41 -0.15 -1.07
CA VAL A 20 25.20 -0.96 -1.31
C VAL A 20 24.06 -0.51 -0.38
N LEU A 21 24.32 -0.31 0.91
CA LEU A 21 23.32 0.19 1.85
C LEU A 21 22.81 1.59 1.46
N LEU A 22 23.70 2.46 1.00
CA LEU A 22 23.35 3.81 0.57
C LEU A 22 22.49 3.80 -0.70
N VAL A 23 22.82 2.96 -1.68
CA VAL A 23 21.98 2.75 -2.88
C VAL A 23 20.60 2.22 -2.48
N PHE A 24 20.54 1.24 -1.57
CA PHE A 24 19.28 0.69 -1.08
C PHE A 24 18.44 1.76 -0.37
N LEU A 25 19.06 2.61 0.44
CA LEU A 25 18.39 3.73 1.12
C LEU A 25 17.82 4.75 0.11
N ILE A 26 18.59 5.12 -0.93
CA ILE A 26 18.13 6.03 -1.98
C ILE A 26 16.92 5.44 -2.70
N ILE A 27 16.97 4.16 -3.07
CA ILE A 27 15.84 3.46 -3.71
C ILE A 27 14.63 3.47 -2.78
N PHE A 28 14.82 3.18 -1.50
CA PHE A 28 13.73 3.17 -0.50
C PHE A 28 13.06 4.55 -0.37
N VAL A 29 13.85 5.61 -0.19
CA VAL A 29 13.34 6.99 -0.09
C VAL A 29 12.67 7.42 -1.39
N GLY A 30 13.26 7.09 -2.55
CA GLY A 30 12.68 7.38 -3.86
C GLY A 30 11.31 6.72 -4.05
N ASN A 31 11.14 5.47 -3.60
CA ASN A 31 9.85 4.78 -3.60
C ASN A 31 8.82 5.46 -2.68
N MET A 32 9.22 5.92 -1.49
CA MET A 32 8.32 6.65 -0.59
C MET A 32 7.83 7.97 -1.22
N ILE A 33 8.72 8.74 -1.84
CA ILE A 33 8.37 9.99 -2.51
C ILE A 33 7.44 9.73 -3.70
N TYR A 34 7.76 8.72 -4.52
CA TYR A 34 6.93 8.32 -5.67
C TYR A 34 5.51 7.91 -5.25
N SER A 35 5.39 7.17 -4.15
CA SER A 35 4.10 6.77 -3.57
C SER A 35 3.25 7.98 -3.16
N GLN A 36 3.86 9.00 -2.53
CA GLN A 36 3.14 10.23 -2.16
C GLN A 36 2.66 11.01 -3.39
N ILE A 37 3.48 11.15 -4.43
CA ILE A 37 3.11 11.88 -5.66
C ILE A 37 1.98 11.18 -6.40
N THR A 38 2.01 9.85 -6.43
CA THR A 38 1.03 9.04 -7.18
C THR A 38 -0.24 8.74 -6.38
N ASN A 39 -0.32 9.15 -5.10
CA ASN A 39 -1.33 8.72 -4.13
C ASN A 39 -1.46 7.18 -4.04
N LYS A 40 -0.46 6.43 -4.50
CA LYS A 40 -0.52 4.97 -4.50
C LYS A 40 -0.03 4.46 -3.18
N VAL A 41 -0.83 3.61 -2.55
CA VAL A 41 -0.43 2.93 -1.32
C VAL A 41 0.77 2.03 -1.63
N PRO A 42 1.90 2.17 -0.92
CA PRO A 42 3.07 1.33 -1.14
C PRO A 42 2.72 -0.12 -0.82
N SER A 43 3.10 -1.06 -1.68
CA SER A 43 2.83 -2.49 -1.47
C SER A 43 4.12 -3.29 -1.42
N PHE A 44 4.22 -4.17 -0.44
CA PHE A 44 5.30 -5.15 -0.30
C PHE A 44 4.67 -6.54 -0.45
N PHE A 45 5.13 -7.31 -1.45
CA PHE A 45 4.60 -8.66 -1.74
C PHE A 45 3.07 -8.72 -1.92
N GLY A 46 2.46 -7.64 -2.44
CA GLY A 46 1.01 -7.54 -2.64
C GLY A 46 0.22 -7.18 -1.38
N TYR A 47 0.89 -6.91 -0.27
CA TYR A 47 0.30 -6.39 0.97
C TYR A 47 0.62 -4.91 1.15
N SER A 48 -0.31 -4.18 1.74
CA SER A 48 -0.13 -2.78 2.10
C SER A 48 -0.69 -2.52 3.49
N VAL A 49 -0.05 -1.63 4.24
CA VAL A 49 -0.55 -1.16 5.53
C VAL A 49 -1.08 0.26 5.34
N MET A 50 -2.28 0.53 5.86
CA MET A 50 -2.90 1.85 5.81
C MET A 50 -3.56 2.20 7.12
N ASN A 51 -3.63 3.50 7.39
CA ASN A 51 -4.38 4.05 8.51
C ASN A 51 -5.78 4.46 8.04
N ILE A 52 -6.80 4.15 8.84
CA ILE A 52 -8.18 4.57 8.60
C ILE A 52 -8.38 5.96 9.19
N ILE A 53 -8.64 6.95 8.34
CA ILE A 53 -8.75 8.37 8.72
C ILE A 53 -10.23 8.78 8.95
N SER A 54 -11.18 8.00 8.45
CA SER A 54 -12.61 8.34 8.53
C SER A 54 -13.38 7.37 9.43
N THR A 55 -14.43 7.88 10.08
CA THR A 55 -15.38 7.09 10.89
C THR A 55 -16.39 6.29 10.05
N SER A 56 -16.29 6.30 8.71
CA SER A 56 -17.25 5.64 7.81
C SER A 56 -17.36 4.12 8.00
N MET A 57 -16.34 3.48 8.58
CA MET A 57 -16.30 2.03 8.83
C MET A 57 -16.60 1.65 10.28
N GLU A 58 -17.03 2.61 11.12
CA GLU A 58 -17.45 2.32 12.48
C GLU A 58 -18.75 1.50 12.52
N PRO A 59 -18.96 0.65 13.55
CA PRO A 59 -18.03 0.37 14.66
C PRO A 59 -17.00 -0.73 14.34
N GLN A 60 -17.08 -1.38 13.18
CA GLN A 60 -16.27 -2.55 12.85
C GLN A 60 -14.79 -2.22 12.69
N ILE A 61 -14.48 -1.08 12.07
CA ILE A 61 -13.12 -0.57 11.89
C ILE A 61 -13.08 0.89 12.35
N PRO A 62 -12.60 1.14 13.59
CA PRO A 62 -12.52 2.49 14.14
C PRO A 62 -11.52 3.39 13.42
N GLU A 63 -11.74 4.70 13.51
CA GLU A 63 -10.76 5.71 13.09
C GLU A 63 -9.40 5.50 13.80
N ASN A 64 -8.31 5.90 13.14
CA ASN A 64 -6.93 5.76 13.57
C ASN A 64 -6.44 4.32 13.75
N THR A 65 -7.20 3.34 13.25
CA THR A 65 -6.77 1.94 13.19
C THR A 65 -5.86 1.72 11.98
N PHE A 66 -4.79 0.94 12.17
CA PHE A 66 -3.98 0.44 11.07
C PHE A 66 -4.53 -0.90 10.57
N ILE A 67 -4.78 -1.01 9.27
CA ILE A 67 -5.23 -2.24 8.62
C ILE A 67 -4.18 -2.74 7.65
N LEU A 68 -4.08 -4.06 7.55
CA LEU A 68 -3.30 -4.76 6.54
C LEU A 68 -4.24 -5.18 5.42
N ILE A 69 -4.01 -4.67 4.22
CA ILE A 69 -4.77 -5.04 3.03
C ILE A 69 -3.92 -5.92 2.10
N LYS A 70 -4.61 -6.72 1.29
CA LYS A 70 -4.00 -7.58 0.27
C LYS A 70 -4.63 -7.27 -1.08
N LYS A 71 -3.81 -7.19 -2.12
CA LYS A 71 -4.30 -7.09 -3.50
C LYS A 71 -5.09 -8.37 -3.85
N ALA A 72 -6.34 -8.19 -4.24
CA ALA A 72 -7.25 -9.26 -4.65
C ALA A 72 -7.61 -9.14 -6.13
N ASP A 73 -7.93 -10.26 -6.77
CA ASP A 73 -8.57 -10.28 -8.08
C ASP A 73 -10.04 -9.85 -7.91
N PRO A 74 -10.57 -8.92 -8.72
CA PRO A 74 -11.99 -8.59 -8.72
C PRO A 74 -12.93 -9.80 -8.80
N ALA A 75 -12.53 -10.89 -9.47
CA ALA A 75 -13.33 -12.10 -9.60
C ALA A 75 -13.48 -12.89 -8.28
N ASP A 76 -12.57 -12.69 -7.33
CA ASP A 76 -12.58 -13.37 -6.02
C ASP A 76 -13.42 -12.61 -4.97
N LEU A 77 -13.83 -11.37 -5.28
CA LEU A 77 -14.56 -10.50 -4.35
C LEU A 77 -16.05 -10.86 -4.31
N LYS A 78 -16.64 -10.78 -3.12
CA LYS A 78 -18.06 -11.06 -2.87
C LYS A 78 -18.73 -9.97 -2.06
N VAL A 79 -20.07 -9.95 -2.12
CA VAL A 79 -20.90 -9.09 -1.26
C VAL A 79 -20.54 -9.34 0.20
N GLY A 80 -20.33 -8.27 0.95
CA GLY A 80 -19.89 -8.30 2.34
C GLY A 80 -18.39 -8.10 2.54
N ASP A 81 -17.55 -8.25 1.51
CA ASP A 81 -16.11 -7.98 1.64
C ASP A 81 -15.84 -6.47 1.84
N VAL A 82 -14.83 -6.15 2.64
CA VAL A 82 -14.32 -4.78 2.82
C VAL A 82 -13.15 -4.58 1.86
N ILE A 83 -13.27 -3.59 0.98
CA ILE A 83 -12.26 -3.32 -0.06
C ILE A 83 -11.77 -1.89 0.02
N THR A 84 -10.51 -1.69 -0.38
CA THR A 84 -9.93 -0.36 -0.59
C THR A 84 -9.74 -0.12 -2.08
N PHE A 85 -10.26 1.00 -2.58
CA PHE A 85 -10.17 1.39 -3.98
C PHE A 85 -9.87 2.89 -4.12
N TYR A 86 -9.34 3.30 -5.27
CA TYR A 86 -9.13 4.72 -5.54
C TYR A 86 -10.45 5.36 -5.95
N SER A 87 -10.89 6.35 -5.17
CA SER A 87 -12.19 6.97 -5.39
C SER A 87 -12.21 7.82 -6.66
N LYS A 88 -13.35 7.76 -7.37
CA LYS A 88 -13.69 8.67 -8.48
C LYS A 88 -14.53 9.87 -8.02
N ASP A 89 -14.98 9.87 -6.76
CA ASP A 89 -15.73 10.97 -6.17
C ASP A 89 -14.90 12.26 -6.23
N PRO A 90 -15.46 13.41 -6.67
CA PRO A 90 -14.75 14.67 -6.74
C PRO A 90 -14.08 15.11 -5.42
N THR A 91 -14.67 14.75 -4.27
CA THR A 91 -14.20 15.16 -2.94
C THR A 91 -12.94 14.44 -2.48
N ILE A 92 -12.76 13.19 -2.91
CA ILE A 92 -11.63 12.32 -2.51
C ILE A 92 -10.98 11.67 -3.74
N ARG A 93 -10.99 12.37 -4.87
CA ARG A 93 -10.57 11.82 -6.15
C ARG A 93 -9.11 11.37 -6.13
N GLY A 94 -8.88 10.11 -6.48
CA GLY A 94 -7.54 9.52 -6.51
C GLY A 94 -6.98 9.17 -5.13
N LEU A 95 -7.73 9.38 -4.05
CA LEU A 95 -7.39 8.91 -2.71
C LEU A 95 -7.97 7.52 -2.47
N PRO A 96 -7.29 6.69 -1.64
CA PRO A 96 -7.82 5.40 -1.23
C PRO A 96 -9.07 5.59 -0.36
N ASN A 97 -10.12 4.82 -0.67
CA ASN A 97 -11.36 4.76 0.07
C ASN A 97 -11.68 3.32 0.42
N THR A 98 -12.03 3.07 1.68
CA THR A 98 -12.30 1.73 2.22
C THR A 98 -13.76 1.60 2.59
N HIS A 99 -14.50 0.73 1.91
CA HIS A 99 -15.93 0.48 2.13
C HIS A 99 -16.28 -1.00 1.96
N ARG A 100 -17.45 -1.41 2.45
CA ARG A 100 -17.98 -2.75 2.28
C ARG A 100 -18.78 -2.86 0.99
N ILE A 101 -18.59 -3.97 0.26
CA ILE A 101 -19.38 -4.27 -0.94
C ILE A 101 -20.80 -4.64 -0.52
N THR A 102 -21.78 -3.90 -1.04
CA THR A 102 -23.22 -4.16 -0.81
C THR A 102 -23.89 -4.82 -2.01
N ASP A 103 -23.37 -4.61 -3.23
CA ASP A 103 -23.88 -5.23 -4.45
C ASP A 103 -22.75 -5.35 -5.48
N ILE A 104 -22.84 -6.38 -6.34
CA ILE A 104 -21.87 -6.65 -7.41
C ILE A 104 -22.65 -6.84 -8.71
N ARG A 105 -22.33 -6.03 -9.71
CA ARG A 105 -22.93 -6.10 -11.05
C ARG A 105 -21.87 -6.38 -12.09
N ILE A 106 -22.30 -6.95 -13.22
CA ILE A 106 -21.47 -7.11 -14.40
C ILE A 106 -22.08 -6.25 -15.49
N GLU A 107 -21.37 -5.20 -15.90
CA GLU A 107 -21.82 -4.27 -16.94
C GLU A 107 -20.77 -4.24 -18.06
N ASN A 108 -21.18 -4.55 -19.30
CA ASN A 108 -20.29 -4.62 -20.46
C ASN A 108 -19.05 -5.50 -20.25
N GLY A 109 -19.20 -6.62 -19.51
CA GLY A 109 -18.10 -7.53 -19.18
C GLY A 109 -17.17 -7.03 -18.06
N ASN A 110 -17.46 -5.91 -17.41
CA ASN A 110 -16.67 -5.38 -16.30
C ASN A 110 -17.42 -5.51 -14.97
N PHE A 111 -16.68 -5.80 -13.89
CA PHE A 111 -17.22 -5.77 -12.54
C PHE A 111 -17.50 -4.34 -12.09
N VAL A 112 -18.72 -4.12 -11.60
CA VAL A 112 -19.17 -2.88 -10.98
C VAL A 112 -19.53 -3.19 -9.53
N PHE A 113 -18.70 -2.70 -8.61
CA PHE A 113 -18.90 -2.86 -7.18
C PHE A 113 -19.64 -1.66 -6.63
N ILE A 114 -20.75 -1.91 -5.94
CA ILE A 114 -21.46 -0.91 -5.16
C ILE A 114 -21.01 -1.09 -3.71
N THR A 115 -20.50 -0.01 -3.12
CA THR A 115 -19.87 -0.05 -1.80
C THR A 115 -20.46 1.01 -0.88
N LYS A 116 -20.55 0.70 0.41
CA LYS A 116 -21.04 1.62 1.45
C LYS A 116 -20.17 1.50 2.70
N GLY A 117 -19.97 2.61 3.41
CA GLY A 117 -19.36 2.59 4.74
C GLY A 117 -20.30 1.97 5.78
N ASP A 118 -19.76 1.19 6.71
CA ASP A 118 -20.51 0.50 7.76
C ASP A 118 -21.28 1.45 8.69
N ALA A 119 -20.78 2.67 8.92
CA ALA A 119 -21.39 3.64 9.83
C ALA A 119 -22.74 4.18 9.32
N ASN A 120 -22.98 4.11 8.01
CA ASN A 120 -24.23 4.53 7.40
C ASN A 120 -25.13 3.34 7.03
N ALA A 121 -24.74 2.10 7.36
CA ALA A 121 -25.36 0.86 6.89
C ALA A 121 -26.87 0.81 7.12
#